data_AF-A0A813LHC0-F1
#
_entry.id   AF-A0A813LHC0-F1
#
_cell.length_a   1.000
_cell.length_b   1.000
_cell.length_c   1.000
_cell.angle_alpha   90.00
_cell.angle_beta   90.00
_cell.angle_gamma   90.00
#
_symmetry.space_group_name_H-M   'P 1'
#
loop_
_entity.id
_entity.type
_entity.pdbx_description
1 polymer ?
#
loop_
_entity_poly.entity_id
_entity_poly.type
_entity_poly.pdbx_seq_one_letter_code
_entity_poly.pdbx_strand_id
1 'polypeptide(L)'
;VGPLVYESAWGGQNDEEPAYFVPPPESAFQSAPFAAAAAAAATVVSPGPSPGRPASSGISFEAMLTDLEGAELAAYSAAFKSLAGGQLALQPDHEQLRNFVLIHSGVPETELDMELLKLASTNESFSIDCDAFVMLLRNHPVSETELLGEFGRHSNEAGDSMTCEDCRTCLLSLMSGSLHSDFAPERSEKSIDAAMSDAGLTVSMDQWFVHATTLARIVRLTNYAQI
;
A
#
# COMPACT_ATOMS: atom_id res chain seq x y z
N VAL A 1 15.32 -15.92 58.67
CA VAL A 1 14.60 -16.43 57.49
C VAL A 1 15.34 -15.87 56.28
N GLY A 2 16.16 -16.69 55.64
CA GLY A 2 17.26 -16.26 54.75
C GLY A 2 16.90 -16.26 53.26
N PRO A 3 17.78 -15.71 52.40
CA PRO A 3 17.54 -15.59 50.97
C PRO A 3 17.94 -16.88 50.23
N LEU A 4 17.09 -17.30 49.29
CA LEU A 4 17.35 -18.40 48.37
C LEU A 4 18.13 -17.89 47.16
N VAL A 5 19.35 -18.39 47.01
CA VAL A 5 20.20 -18.22 45.83
C VAL A 5 19.86 -19.34 44.85
N TYR A 6 19.39 -18.99 43.66
CA TYR A 6 19.20 -19.95 42.56
C TYR A 6 20.41 -19.86 41.62
N GLU A 7 21.32 -20.83 41.76
CA GLU A 7 22.36 -21.15 40.77
C GLU A 7 21.72 -21.92 39.61
N SER A 8 21.59 -21.29 38.46
CA SER A 8 21.18 -21.96 37.22
C SER A 8 22.42 -22.33 36.41
N ALA A 9 22.92 -23.55 36.66
CA ALA A 9 23.94 -24.19 35.84
C ALA A 9 23.30 -24.81 34.59
N TRP A 10 23.35 -24.09 33.46
CA TRP A 10 23.07 -24.63 32.14
C TRP A 10 24.33 -24.53 31.27
N GLY A 11 25.25 -25.46 31.49
CA GLY A 11 26.34 -25.74 30.57
C GLY A 11 25.83 -26.61 29.43
N GLY A 12 25.34 -25.99 28.36
CA GLY A 12 25.05 -26.65 27.09
C GLY A 12 26.31 -26.71 26.25
N GLN A 13 26.94 -27.87 26.23
CA GLN A 13 28.07 -28.18 25.37
C GLN A 13 27.54 -28.34 23.94
N ASN A 14 27.75 -27.31 23.10
CA ASN A 14 27.44 -27.39 21.67
C ASN A 14 28.58 -28.14 20.99
N ASP A 15 28.37 -29.43 20.74
CA ASP A 15 29.16 -30.20 19.79
C ASP A 15 28.91 -29.63 18.38
N GLU A 16 29.88 -28.85 17.89
CA GLU A 16 29.93 -28.38 16.51
C GLU A 16 30.18 -29.59 15.59
N GLU A 17 29.11 -30.17 15.04
CA GLU A 17 29.25 -31.05 13.88
C GLU A 17 29.70 -30.22 12.66
N PRO A 18 30.80 -30.59 11.98
CA PRO A 18 31.22 -29.90 10.77
C PRO A 18 30.16 -30.12 9.68
N ALA A 19 29.49 -29.04 9.28
CA ALA A 19 28.56 -29.05 8.18
C ALA A 19 29.29 -29.43 6.87
N TYR A 20 29.19 -30.69 6.47
CA TYR A 20 29.67 -31.16 5.18
C TYR A 20 28.78 -30.57 4.09
N PHE A 21 29.31 -29.55 3.40
CA PHE A 21 28.71 -28.98 2.21
C PHE A 21 28.76 -30.02 1.08
N VAL A 22 27.59 -30.59 0.76
CA VAL A 22 27.41 -31.43 -0.44
C VAL A 22 26.97 -30.52 -1.58
N PRO A 23 27.81 -30.28 -2.61
CA PRO A 23 27.39 -29.47 -3.75
C PRO A 23 26.24 -30.16 -4.49
N PRO A 24 25.24 -29.40 -4.98
CA PRO A 24 24.12 -29.96 -5.72
C PRO A 24 24.60 -30.60 -7.04
N PRO A 25 24.00 -31.73 -7.46
CA PRO A 25 24.35 -32.38 -8.72
C PRO A 25 24.05 -31.45 -9.90
N GLU A 26 25.00 -31.35 -10.83
CA GLU A 26 24.87 -30.60 -12.08
C GLU A 26 23.66 -31.12 -12.87
N SER A 27 22.59 -30.32 -12.91
CA SER A 27 21.40 -30.63 -13.68
C SER A 27 21.73 -30.46 -15.16
N ALA A 28 21.86 -31.58 -15.87
CA ALA A 28 21.99 -31.61 -17.32
C ALA A 28 20.68 -31.11 -17.95
N PHE A 29 20.60 -29.81 -18.22
CA PHE A 29 19.49 -29.23 -18.98
C PHE A 29 19.57 -29.69 -20.44
N GLN A 30 18.77 -30.71 -20.73
CA GLN A 30 18.59 -31.27 -22.07
C GLN A 30 17.65 -30.34 -22.85
N SER A 31 18.22 -29.50 -23.70
CA SER A 31 17.49 -28.56 -24.57
C SER A 31 16.55 -29.30 -25.52
N ALA A 32 15.24 -29.12 -25.34
CA ALA A 32 14.23 -29.60 -26.28
C ALA A 32 14.08 -28.63 -27.48
N PRO A 33 13.86 -29.13 -28.70
CA PRO A 33 13.66 -28.31 -29.89
C PRO A 33 12.30 -27.60 -29.87
N PHE A 34 12.32 -26.29 -30.11
CA PHE A 34 11.14 -25.45 -30.23
C PHE A 34 10.38 -25.79 -31.53
N ALA A 35 9.15 -26.29 -31.40
CA ALA A 35 8.23 -26.48 -32.52
C ALA A 35 7.47 -25.18 -32.80
N ALA A 36 7.55 -24.70 -34.03
CA ALA A 36 6.81 -23.53 -34.52
C ALA A 36 5.32 -23.89 -34.70
N ALA A 37 4.43 -23.20 -33.99
CA ALA A 37 2.99 -23.37 -34.11
C ALA A 37 2.31 -22.10 -34.64
N ALA A 38 1.77 -22.26 -35.85
CA ALA A 38 0.54 -21.73 -36.42
C ALA A 38 -0.05 -20.38 -35.92
N ALA A 39 -0.16 -19.46 -36.87
CA ALA A 39 -0.96 -18.23 -36.81
C ALA A 39 -2.45 -18.53 -36.56
N ALA A 40 -2.96 -18.08 -35.41
CA ALA A 40 -4.38 -18.05 -35.10
C ALA A 40 -4.95 -16.65 -35.39
N ALA A 41 -6.07 -16.63 -36.10
CA ALA A 41 -6.79 -15.44 -36.53
C ALA A 41 -7.28 -14.61 -35.34
N ALA A 42 -6.89 -13.33 -35.30
CA ALA A 42 -7.33 -12.37 -34.31
C ALA A 42 -8.83 -12.06 -34.48
N THR A 43 -9.63 -12.48 -33.50
CA THR A 43 -11.02 -12.07 -33.36
C THR A 43 -11.03 -10.64 -32.80
N VAL A 44 -11.58 -9.69 -33.57
CA VAL A 44 -11.74 -8.30 -33.16
C VAL A 44 -12.85 -8.25 -32.09
N VAL A 45 -12.45 -8.26 -30.82
CA VAL A 45 -13.37 -8.05 -29.68
C VAL A 45 -13.74 -6.57 -29.66
N SER A 46 -15.02 -6.25 -29.80
CA SER A 46 -15.51 -4.88 -29.66
C SER A 46 -15.25 -4.38 -28.23
N PRO A 47 -14.71 -3.17 -28.04
CA PRO A 47 -14.50 -2.61 -26.71
C PRO A 47 -15.86 -2.46 -26.04
N GLY A 48 -16.03 -3.16 -24.91
CA GLY A 48 -17.20 -3.02 -24.05
C GLY A 48 -17.35 -1.57 -23.57
N PRO A 49 -18.56 -1.16 -23.16
CA PRO A 49 -18.82 0.19 -22.66
C PRO A 49 -17.85 0.51 -21.54
N SER A 50 -17.03 1.55 -21.74
CA SER A 50 -16.12 2.04 -20.69
C SER A 50 -16.95 2.33 -19.43
N PRO A 51 -16.55 1.81 -18.27
CA PRO A 51 -17.22 2.11 -17.01
C PRO A 51 -17.39 3.63 -16.89
N GLY A 52 -18.63 4.06 -16.67
CA GLY A 52 -19.00 5.48 -16.64
C GLY A 52 -18.10 6.23 -15.69
N ARG A 53 -17.48 7.31 -16.18
CA ARG A 53 -16.62 8.20 -15.41
C ARG A 53 -17.38 8.62 -14.14
N PRO A 54 -16.85 8.35 -12.93
CA PRO A 54 -17.54 8.73 -11.70
C PRO A 54 -17.78 10.25 -11.70
N ALA A 55 -18.94 10.67 -11.19
CA ALA A 55 -19.22 12.09 -11.04
C ALA A 55 -18.18 12.71 -10.09
N SER A 56 -17.55 13.82 -10.49
CA SER A 56 -16.56 14.49 -9.66
C SER A 56 -17.19 14.82 -8.31
N SER A 57 -16.53 14.41 -7.22
CA SER A 57 -17.04 14.51 -5.85
C SER A 57 -17.21 15.95 -5.36
N GLY A 58 -16.80 16.95 -6.16
CA GLY A 58 -16.90 18.37 -5.83
C GLY A 58 -15.99 18.81 -4.68
N ILE A 59 -15.11 17.92 -4.20
CA ILE A 59 -14.21 18.19 -3.09
C ILE A 59 -13.05 19.05 -3.57
N SER A 60 -12.85 20.21 -2.94
CA SER A 60 -11.72 21.07 -3.24
C SER A 60 -10.43 20.55 -2.59
N PHE A 61 -9.28 20.81 -3.23
CA PHE A 61 -7.98 20.43 -2.69
C PHE A 61 -7.73 20.99 -1.28
N GLU A 62 -8.09 22.25 -1.03
CA GLU A 62 -7.95 22.87 0.29
C GLU A 62 -8.82 22.20 1.37
N ALA A 63 -10.00 21.68 1.00
CA ALA A 63 -10.83 20.91 1.91
C ALA A 63 -10.16 19.56 2.26
N MET A 64 -9.50 18.90 1.30
CA MET A 64 -8.75 17.66 1.55
C MET A 64 -7.59 17.88 2.52
N LEU A 65 -6.88 19.01 2.43
CA LEU A 65 -5.78 19.32 3.34
C LEU A 65 -6.26 19.68 4.76
N THR A 66 -7.49 20.18 4.90
CA THR A 66 -8.05 20.58 6.20
C THR A 66 -8.73 19.43 6.93
N ASP A 67 -9.48 18.59 6.19
CA ASP A 67 -10.22 17.45 6.72
C ASP A 67 -10.08 16.26 5.76
N LEU A 68 -8.92 15.61 5.82
CA LEU A 68 -8.60 14.48 4.95
C LEU A 68 -9.56 13.32 5.16
N GLU A 69 -9.90 13.00 6.41
CA GLU A 69 -10.79 11.89 6.71
C GLU A 69 -12.21 12.14 6.19
N GLY A 70 -12.78 13.32 6.44
CA GLY A 70 -14.10 13.67 5.91
C GLY A 70 -14.13 13.66 4.38
N ALA A 71 -13.07 14.16 3.74
CA ALA A 71 -12.95 14.17 2.30
C ALA A 71 -12.86 12.76 1.69
N GLU A 72 -12.05 11.87 2.28
CA GLU A 72 -11.99 10.45 1.86
C GLU A 72 -13.32 9.74 2.05
N LEU A 73 -13.97 9.94 3.20
CA LEU A 73 -15.27 9.33 3.47
C LEU A 73 -16.29 9.77 2.42
N ALA A 74 -16.36 11.07 2.11
CA ALA A 74 -17.27 11.59 1.10
C ALA A 74 -16.99 11.02 -0.29
N ALA A 75 -15.73 11.05 -0.74
CA ALA A 75 -15.33 10.58 -2.07
C ALA A 75 -15.51 9.07 -2.24
N TYR A 76 -14.92 8.28 -1.33
CA TYR A 76 -14.90 6.83 -1.45
C TYR A 76 -16.26 6.20 -1.12
N SER A 77 -17.09 6.81 -0.27
CA SER A 77 -18.47 6.35 -0.11
C SER A 77 -19.31 6.57 -1.36
N ALA A 78 -19.09 7.67 -2.08
CA ALA A 78 -19.75 7.90 -3.37
C ALA A 78 -19.27 6.88 -4.42
N ALA A 79 -17.97 6.59 -4.46
CA ALA A 79 -17.38 5.54 -5.29
C ALA A 79 -18.02 4.18 -5.00
N PHE A 80 -18.06 3.79 -3.72
CA PHE A 80 -18.63 2.52 -3.28
C PHE A 80 -20.10 2.39 -3.68
N LYS A 81 -20.91 3.43 -3.46
CA LYS A 81 -22.33 3.43 -3.88
C LYS A 81 -22.50 3.22 -5.38
N SER A 82 -21.62 3.80 -6.18
CA SER A 82 -21.61 3.61 -7.63
C SER A 82 -21.23 2.18 -8.02
N LEU A 83 -20.20 1.61 -7.38
CA LEU A 83 -19.76 0.23 -7.60
C LEU A 83 -20.83 -0.79 -7.16
N ALA A 84 -21.50 -0.52 -6.03
CA ALA A 84 -22.46 -1.42 -5.42
C ALA A 84 -23.83 -1.43 -6.11
N GLY A 85 -24.11 -0.50 -7.04
CA GLY A 85 -25.38 -0.45 -7.75
C GLY A 85 -26.61 -0.38 -6.82
N GLY A 86 -26.46 0.24 -5.64
CA GLY A 86 -27.49 0.33 -4.60
C GLY A 86 -27.48 -0.79 -3.56
N GLN A 87 -26.57 -1.77 -3.65
CA GLN A 87 -26.34 -2.74 -2.59
C GLN A 87 -25.65 -2.08 -1.38
N LEU A 88 -25.91 -2.62 -0.17
CA LEU A 88 -25.28 -2.13 1.06
C LEU A 88 -23.87 -2.69 1.28
N ALA A 89 -23.58 -3.86 0.69
CA ALA A 89 -22.30 -4.53 0.80
C ALA A 89 -22.00 -5.32 -0.49
N LEU A 90 -20.71 -5.52 -0.75
CA LEU A 90 -20.19 -6.25 -1.90
C LEU A 90 -19.46 -7.53 -1.46
N GLN A 91 -19.39 -8.53 -2.32
CA GLN A 91 -18.60 -9.74 -2.06
C GLN A 91 -17.09 -9.48 -2.37
N PRO A 92 -16.16 -10.17 -1.70
CA PRO A 92 -14.71 -10.03 -1.94
C PRO A 92 -14.26 -10.32 -3.37
N ASP A 93 -15.01 -11.15 -4.11
CA ASP A 93 -14.76 -11.51 -5.50
C ASP A 93 -15.36 -10.53 -6.51
N HIS A 94 -16.03 -9.46 -6.05
CA HIS A 94 -16.65 -8.47 -6.93
C HIS A 94 -15.59 -7.75 -7.79
N GLU A 95 -15.57 -8.03 -9.09
CA GLU A 95 -14.53 -7.60 -10.03
C GLU A 95 -14.26 -6.08 -9.99
N GLN A 96 -15.31 -5.25 -10.00
CA GLN A 96 -15.13 -3.80 -9.99
C GLN A 96 -14.57 -3.27 -8.67
N LEU A 97 -14.87 -3.94 -7.55
CA LEU A 97 -14.33 -3.58 -6.24
C LEU A 97 -12.83 -3.87 -6.22
N ARG A 98 -12.44 -5.07 -6.67
CA ARG A 98 -11.05 -5.51 -6.76
C ARG A 98 -10.22 -4.56 -7.63
N ASN A 99 -10.72 -4.25 -8.83
CA ASN A 99 -10.06 -3.32 -9.73
C ASN A 99 -9.93 -1.92 -9.11
N PHE A 100 -10.96 -1.44 -8.42
CA PHE A 100 -10.90 -0.15 -7.73
C PHE A 100 -9.82 -0.13 -6.65
N VAL A 101 -9.75 -1.18 -5.82
CA VAL A 101 -8.73 -1.28 -4.75
C VAL A 101 -7.32 -1.33 -5.36
N LEU A 102 -7.09 -2.08 -6.43
CA LEU A 102 -5.78 -2.14 -7.10
C LEU A 102 -5.33 -0.77 -7.63
N ILE A 103 -6.24 0.03 -8.15
CA ILE A 103 -5.93 1.36 -8.70
C ILE A 103 -5.72 2.37 -7.56
N HIS A 104 -6.55 2.33 -6.51
CA HIS A 104 -6.63 3.37 -5.50
C HIS A 104 -6.01 2.99 -4.14
N SER A 105 -5.30 1.87 -4.05
CA SER A 105 -4.52 1.47 -2.86
C SER A 105 -3.09 1.05 -3.22
N GLY A 106 -2.26 0.85 -2.20
CA GLY A 106 -0.93 0.25 -2.28
C GLY A 106 -0.93 -1.26 -2.08
N VAL A 107 -2.09 -1.93 -2.08
CA VAL A 107 -2.19 -3.39 -1.94
C VAL A 107 -1.75 -4.05 -3.25
N PRO A 108 -0.73 -4.93 -3.23
CA PRO A 108 -0.34 -5.67 -4.43
C PRO A 108 -1.38 -6.72 -4.80
N GLU A 109 -1.48 -7.04 -6.10
CA GLU A 109 -2.45 -8.03 -6.61
C GLU A 109 -2.35 -9.39 -5.93
N THR A 110 -1.14 -9.81 -5.56
CA THR A 110 -0.89 -11.06 -4.85
C THR A 110 -1.43 -11.10 -3.42
N GLU A 111 -1.67 -9.95 -2.79
CA GLU A 111 -2.17 -9.84 -1.41
C GLU A 111 -3.63 -9.39 -1.34
N LEU A 112 -4.19 -8.93 -2.47
CA LEU A 112 -5.55 -8.40 -2.55
C LEU A 112 -6.61 -9.38 -2.00
N ASP A 113 -6.52 -10.65 -2.39
CA ASP A 113 -7.47 -11.68 -1.94
C ASP A 113 -7.46 -11.84 -0.42
N MET A 114 -6.26 -11.83 0.17
CA MET A 114 -6.09 -11.98 1.60
C MET A 114 -6.67 -10.78 2.36
N GLU A 115 -6.37 -9.55 1.91
CA GLU A 115 -6.87 -8.35 2.57
C GLU A 115 -8.40 -8.19 2.44
N LEU A 116 -8.98 -8.52 1.28
CA LEU A 116 -10.44 -8.49 1.11
C LEU A 116 -11.15 -9.56 1.95
N LEU A 117 -10.57 -10.76 2.07
CA LEU A 117 -11.10 -11.83 2.92
C LEU A 117 -11.01 -11.47 4.41
N LYS A 118 -9.87 -10.91 4.83
CA LYS A 118 -9.67 -10.42 6.20
C LYS A 118 -10.73 -9.37 6.56
N LEU A 119 -10.96 -8.43 5.66
CA LEU A 119 -11.96 -7.39 5.84
C LEU A 119 -13.39 -7.95 5.90
N ALA A 120 -13.76 -8.84 4.97
CA ALA A 120 -15.06 -9.49 4.96
C ALA A 120 -15.32 -10.33 6.22
N SER A 121 -14.28 -10.95 6.78
CA SER A 121 -14.38 -11.75 8.01
C SER A 121 -14.70 -10.94 9.28
N THR A 122 -14.59 -9.61 9.23
CA THR A 122 -14.92 -8.75 10.36
C THR A 122 -16.42 -8.64 10.64
N ASN A 123 -17.28 -9.04 9.68
CA ASN A 123 -18.72 -9.09 9.85
C ASN A 123 -19.31 -10.49 9.61
N GLU A 124 -20.50 -10.72 10.15
CA GLU A 124 -21.17 -12.01 10.08
C GLU A 124 -21.64 -12.36 8.66
N SER A 125 -21.81 -11.36 7.79
CA SER A 125 -22.28 -11.55 6.42
C SER A 125 -21.18 -11.90 5.42
N PHE A 126 -19.92 -11.97 5.86
CA PHE A 126 -18.76 -12.21 5.00
C PHE A 126 -18.75 -11.30 3.76
N SER A 127 -19.09 -10.03 3.95
CA SER A 127 -19.22 -9.05 2.89
C SER A 127 -18.43 -7.79 3.21
N ILE A 128 -18.19 -6.92 2.25
CA ILE A 128 -17.49 -5.66 2.46
C ILE A 128 -18.51 -4.54 2.35
N ASP A 129 -18.78 -3.86 3.47
CA ASP A 129 -19.60 -2.66 3.49
C ASP A 129 -18.78 -1.41 3.14
N CYS A 130 -19.46 -0.27 3.08
CA CYS A 130 -18.85 1.00 2.71
C CYS A 130 -17.75 1.43 3.69
N ASP A 131 -17.95 1.25 5.00
CA ASP A 131 -17.00 1.71 6.02
C ASP A 131 -15.73 0.85 5.98
N ALA A 132 -15.90 -0.46 5.86
CA ALA A 132 -14.81 -1.41 5.68
C ALA A 132 -13.98 -1.11 4.42
N PHE A 133 -14.65 -0.80 3.30
CA PHE A 133 -13.99 -0.38 2.07
C PHE A 133 -13.16 0.89 2.24
N VAL A 134 -13.70 1.93 2.89
CA VAL A 134 -12.96 3.17 3.16
C VAL A 134 -11.77 2.90 4.08
N MET A 135 -11.94 2.07 5.12
CA MET A 135 -10.86 1.68 6.01
C MET A 135 -9.72 0.97 5.27
N LEU A 136 -10.04 0.07 4.33
CA LEU A 136 -9.02 -0.62 3.53
C LEU A 136 -8.13 0.37 2.77
N LEU A 137 -8.75 1.34 2.07
CA LEU A 137 -8.00 2.34 1.30
C LEU A 137 -7.14 3.24 2.20
N ARG A 138 -7.63 3.56 3.41
CA ARG A 138 -6.89 4.36 4.40
C ARG A 138 -5.71 3.63 5.03
N ASN A 139 -5.84 2.33 5.24
CA ASN A 139 -4.81 1.51 5.87
C ASN A 139 -3.69 1.13 4.88
N HIS A 140 -4.00 1.07 3.59
CA HIS A 140 -3.05 0.70 2.55
C HIS A 140 -2.93 1.78 1.47
N PRO A 141 -2.55 3.03 1.79
CA PRO A 141 -2.37 4.06 0.77
C PRO A 141 -1.06 3.86 -0.01
N VAL A 142 -0.11 3.10 0.51
CA VAL A 142 1.20 2.82 -0.10
C VAL A 142 1.75 1.51 0.47
N SER A 143 2.66 0.85 -0.24
CA SER A 143 3.29 -0.40 0.21
C SER A 143 4.25 -0.14 1.37
N GLU A 144 4.10 -0.87 2.48
CA GLU A 144 4.99 -0.75 3.64
C GLU A 144 6.45 -1.11 3.31
N THR A 145 6.65 -2.12 2.46
CA THR A 145 7.98 -2.54 1.99
C THR A 145 8.70 -1.40 1.28
N GLU A 146 7.95 -0.61 0.51
CA GLU A 146 8.48 0.55 -0.20
C GLU A 146 8.85 1.69 0.77
N LEU A 147 7.97 1.97 1.73
CA LEU A 147 8.23 2.96 2.78
C LEU A 147 9.47 2.61 3.60
N LEU A 148 9.64 1.32 3.93
CA LEU A 148 10.80 0.81 4.64
C LEU A 148 12.08 0.97 3.81
N GLY A 149 12.01 0.62 2.52
CA GLY A 149 13.12 0.76 1.59
C GLY A 149 13.59 2.21 1.45
N GLU A 150 12.66 3.15 1.29
CA GLU A 150 13.00 4.57 1.17
C GLU A 150 13.52 5.16 2.49
N PHE A 151 12.97 4.77 3.64
CA PHE A 151 13.48 5.17 4.95
C PHE A 151 14.93 4.72 5.15
N GLY A 152 15.22 3.43 4.92
CA GLY A 152 16.56 2.86 5.13
C GLY A 152 17.64 3.46 4.21
N ARG A 153 17.25 4.05 3.07
CA ARG A 153 18.18 4.74 2.16
C ARG A 153 18.60 6.13 2.65
N HIS A 154 17.78 6.77 3.48
CA HIS A 154 17.96 8.16 3.91
C HIS A 154 18.12 8.31 5.43
N SER A 155 17.95 7.23 6.18
CA SER A 155 18.27 7.19 7.60
C SER A 155 19.77 7.42 7.84
N ASN A 156 20.09 7.96 9.01
CA ASN A 156 21.47 8.15 9.46
C ASN A 156 22.25 6.80 9.55
N GLU A 157 23.55 6.85 9.89
CA GLU A 157 24.39 5.65 10.03
C GLU A 157 23.88 4.65 11.09
N ALA A 158 23.10 5.11 12.08
CA ALA A 158 22.48 4.26 13.09
C ALA A 158 21.16 3.62 12.62
N GLY A 159 20.58 4.13 11.52
CA GLY A 159 19.36 3.61 10.91
C GLY A 159 18.07 3.90 11.67
N ASP A 160 18.08 4.81 12.65
CA ASP A 160 16.95 5.02 13.58
C ASP A 160 16.09 6.26 13.27
N SER A 161 16.67 7.22 12.55
CA SER A 161 16.06 8.53 12.30
C SER A 161 16.66 9.21 11.08
N MET A 162 15.94 10.22 10.57
CA MET A 162 16.39 11.13 9.51
C MET A 162 16.10 12.58 9.90
N THR A 163 16.74 13.53 9.20
CA THR A 163 16.43 14.94 9.40
C THR A 163 15.07 15.29 8.77
N CYS A 164 14.46 16.38 9.23
CA CYS A 164 13.24 16.90 8.60
C CYS A 164 13.46 17.24 7.10
N GLU A 165 14.65 17.75 6.75
CA GLU A 165 15.01 18.04 5.36
C GLU A 165 15.07 16.77 4.50
N ASP A 166 15.73 15.72 4.99
CA ASP A 166 15.78 14.43 4.31
C ASP A 166 14.38 13.82 4.16
N CYS A 167 13.56 13.86 5.22
CA CYS A 167 12.17 13.39 5.18
C CYS A 167 11.37 14.10 4.08
N ARG A 168 11.50 15.43 3.97
CA ARG A 168 10.84 16.21 2.92
C ARG A 168 11.29 15.75 1.53
N THR A 169 12.59 15.53 1.33
CA THR A 169 13.13 15.00 0.07
C THR A 169 12.59 13.60 -0.25
N CYS A 170 12.52 12.71 0.74
CA CYS A 170 11.95 11.37 0.57
C CYS A 170 10.47 11.42 0.18
N LEU A 171 9.67 12.27 0.83
CA LEU A 171 8.25 12.45 0.52
C LEU A 171 8.03 12.96 -0.91
N LEU A 172 8.86 13.89 -1.37
CA LEU A 172 8.83 14.38 -2.75
C LEU A 172 9.18 13.26 -3.76
N SER A 173 10.19 12.45 -3.44
CA SER A 173 10.59 11.28 -4.25
C SER A 173 9.46 10.24 -4.32
N LEU A 174 8.85 9.91 -3.18
CA LEU A 174 7.73 8.99 -3.08
C LEU A 174 6.54 9.43 -3.94
N MET A 175 6.19 10.71 -3.88
CA MET A 175 5.08 11.28 -4.63
C MET A 175 5.29 11.22 -6.16
N SER A 176 6.50 11.52 -6.61
CA SER A 176 6.85 11.52 -8.04
C SER A 176 7.12 10.12 -8.61
N GLY A 177 7.66 9.21 -7.80
CA GLY A 177 7.99 7.84 -8.21
C GLY A 177 6.77 6.91 -8.18
N SER A 178 6.21 6.70 -6.99
CA SER A 178 5.32 5.57 -6.75
C SER A 178 3.85 5.95 -6.80
N LEU A 179 3.52 7.17 -6.41
CA LEU A 179 2.16 7.69 -6.45
C LEU A 179 1.78 8.27 -7.82
N HIS A 180 2.75 8.43 -8.71
CA HIS A 180 2.58 8.89 -10.09
C HIS A 180 1.71 10.15 -10.22
N SER A 181 1.91 11.14 -9.35
CA SER A 181 1.10 12.36 -9.36
C SER A 181 1.70 13.46 -10.23
N ASP A 182 0.93 13.99 -11.17
CA ASP A 182 1.30 15.15 -11.99
C ASP A 182 0.94 16.47 -11.29
N PHE A 183 1.37 16.65 -10.05
CA PHE A 183 1.05 17.86 -9.29
C PHE A 183 1.88 19.06 -9.76
N ALA A 184 1.23 20.22 -9.80
CA ALA A 184 1.96 21.49 -9.84
C ALA A 184 2.85 21.59 -8.58
N PRO A 185 4.07 22.15 -8.68
CA PRO A 185 4.99 22.26 -7.55
C PRO A 185 4.34 22.88 -6.30
N GLU A 186 3.49 23.89 -6.46
CA GLU A 186 2.81 24.54 -5.34
C GLU A 186 1.83 23.61 -4.61
N ARG A 187 1.18 22.67 -5.33
CA ARG A 187 0.30 21.66 -4.71
C ARG A 187 1.10 20.55 -4.04
N SER A 188 2.23 20.17 -4.63
CA SER A 188 3.19 19.25 -4.02
C SER A 188 3.62 19.75 -2.65
N GLU A 189 4.17 20.97 -2.59
CA GLU A 189 4.66 21.55 -1.35
C GLU A 189 3.57 21.65 -0.29
N LYS A 190 2.36 22.10 -0.66
CA LYS A 190 1.22 22.15 0.27
C LYS A 190 0.81 20.78 0.81
N SER A 191 0.88 19.74 -0.01
CA SER A 191 0.54 18.36 0.41
C SER A 191 1.57 17.85 1.41
N ILE A 192 2.85 18.12 1.15
CA ILE A 192 3.95 17.76 2.05
C ILE A 192 3.86 18.55 3.36
N ASP A 193 3.59 19.86 3.30
CA ASP A 193 3.42 20.71 4.48
C ASP A 193 2.26 20.24 5.36
N ALA A 194 1.15 19.82 4.76
CA ALA A 194 0.03 19.24 5.50
C ALA A 194 0.41 17.91 6.17
N ALA A 195 1.08 17.02 5.44
CA ALA A 195 1.52 15.72 5.93
C ALA A 195 2.57 15.80 7.05
N MET A 196 3.41 16.83 7.03
CA MET A 196 4.48 17.10 8.00
C MET A 196 4.10 18.17 9.04
N SER A 197 2.82 18.48 9.21
CA SER A 197 2.37 19.58 10.08
C SER A 197 2.78 19.43 11.56
N ASP A 198 3.05 18.21 12.00
CA ASP A 198 3.50 17.83 13.34
C ASP A 198 4.96 17.31 13.37
N ALA A 199 5.72 17.48 12.28
CA ALA A 199 7.09 16.99 12.19
C ALA A 199 8.06 17.78 13.12
N GLY A 200 8.92 17.03 13.81
CA GLY A 200 10.05 17.59 14.57
C GLY A 200 11.27 17.90 13.69
N LEU A 201 12.38 18.31 14.31
CA LEU A 201 13.66 18.49 13.59
C LEU A 201 14.25 17.15 13.10
N THR A 202 13.95 16.08 13.82
CA THR A 202 14.30 14.70 13.50
C THR A 202 13.02 13.89 13.38
N VAL A 203 12.98 12.99 12.41
CA VAL A 203 11.83 12.12 12.11
C VAL A 203 12.24 10.69 12.40
N SER A 204 11.58 10.04 13.36
CA SER A 204 11.76 8.61 13.60
C SER A 204 11.09 7.78 12.51
N MET A 205 11.38 6.48 12.49
CA MET A 205 10.71 5.55 11.58
C MET A 205 9.18 5.60 11.70
N ASP A 206 8.63 5.56 12.91
CA ASP A 206 7.18 5.61 13.11
C ASP A 206 6.57 6.91 12.58
N GLN A 207 7.23 8.05 12.81
CA GLN A 207 6.79 9.34 12.28
C GLN A 207 6.86 9.37 10.75
N TRP A 208 7.91 8.81 10.15
CA TRP A 208 8.00 8.65 8.70
C TRP A 208 6.80 7.90 8.13
N PHE A 209 6.42 6.77 8.73
CA PHE A 209 5.24 6.02 8.29
C PHE A 209 3.97 6.87 8.37
N VAL A 210 3.78 7.64 9.44
CA VAL A 210 2.63 8.55 9.58
C VAL A 210 2.62 9.64 8.50
N HIS A 211 3.74 10.32 8.26
CA HIS A 211 3.82 11.37 7.24
C HIS A 211 3.65 10.81 5.82
N ALA A 212 4.31 9.70 5.50
CA ALA A 212 4.27 9.10 4.18
C ALA A 212 2.89 8.53 3.85
N THR A 213 2.22 7.87 4.80
CA THR A 213 0.84 7.38 4.62
C THR A 213 -0.14 8.55 4.48
N THR A 214 0.01 9.62 5.26
CA THR A 214 -0.82 10.83 5.15
C THR A 214 -0.66 11.48 3.78
N LEU A 215 0.58 11.63 3.29
CA LEU A 215 0.84 12.16 1.95
C LEU A 215 0.24 11.26 0.86
N ALA A 216 0.43 9.94 0.96
CA ALA A 216 -0.11 8.99 0.00
C ALA A 216 -1.64 9.05 -0.09
N ARG A 217 -2.31 9.22 1.05
CA ARG A 217 -3.77 9.44 1.12
C ARG A 217 -4.19 10.72 0.41
N ILE A 218 -3.53 11.85 0.68
CA ILE A 218 -3.80 13.14 0.02
C ILE A 218 -3.66 13.01 -1.50
N VAL A 219 -2.56 12.39 -1.96
CA VAL A 219 -2.24 12.26 -3.38
C VAL A 219 -3.26 11.36 -4.09
N ARG A 220 -3.58 10.19 -3.52
CA ARG A 220 -4.55 9.27 -4.12
C ARG A 220 -5.95 9.84 -4.16
N LEU A 221 -6.39 10.54 -3.12
CA LEU A 221 -7.68 11.20 -3.10
C LEU A 221 -7.76 12.31 -4.16
N THR A 222 -6.68 13.09 -4.30
CA THR A 222 -6.60 14.14 -5.30
C THR A 222 -6.62 13.56 -6.72
N ASN A 223 -5.86 12.49 -6.97
CA ASN A 223 -5.87 11.79 -8.26
C ASN A 223 -7.27 11.24 -8.57
N TYR A 224 -7.94 10.64 -7.59
CA TYR A 224 -9.32 10.17 -7.74
C TYR A 224 -10.29 11.32 -8.06
N ALA A 225 -10.17 12.47 -7.40
CA ALA A 225 -11.07 13.61 -7.62
C ALA A 225 -10.86 14.34 -8.96
N GLN A 226 -9.74 14.11 -9.64
CA GLN A 226 -9.46 14.65 -10.99
C GLN A 226 -10.03 13.78 -12.11
N ILE A 227 -10.25 12.49 -11.84
CA ILE A 227 -10.93 11.56 -12.74
C ILE A 227 -12.42 11.90 -12.73
#